data_AF-A0A2S2NJZ7-F1
#
_entry.id   AF-A0A2S2NJZ7-F1
#
_cell.length_a   1.000
_cell.length_b   1.000
_cell.length_c   1.000
_cell.angle_alpha   90.00
_cell.angle_beta   90.00
_cell.angle_gamma   90.00
#
_symmetry.space_group_name_H-M   'P 1'
#
loop_
_entity.id
_entity.type
_entity.pdbx_description
1 polymer ?
#
loop_
_entity_poly.entity_id
_entity_poly.type
_entity_poly.pdbx_seq_one_letter_code
_entity_poly.pdbx_strand_id
1 'polypeptide(L)'
;KTHIIVKAIHSSLRSESKKYCDINNICSVCEKSGSEVQCTICKRNIHSDNCSYSINNSNDIENICLLCNNEKQIKVNRIESYKRQTIAAKKMAENSEKLFKELEVGDQIVLSVPKVDRGPLDSQNINGLVIDIRNGVYQIGTEVGIIKNWCSREELQLVS
;
A
#
# COMPACT_ATOMS: atom_id res chain seq x y z
N LYS A 1 68.02 34.47 -37.49
CA LYS A 1 67.06 34.95 -38.50
C LYS A 1 66.17 33.76 -38.90
N THR A 2 65.46 33.11 -37.98
CA THR A 2 64.10 33.43 -37.51
C THR A 2 63.14 33.75 -38.64
N HIS A 3 62.46 32.73 -39.17
CA HIS A 3 61.06 32.78 -39.61
C HIS A 3 60.58 31.33 -39.76
N ILE A 4 59.29 31.10 -39.43
CA ILE A 4 58.51 29.88 -39.66
C ILE A 4 58.62 28.78 -38.58
N ILE A 5 58.27 29.11 -37.33
CA ILE A 5 57.41 28.27 -36.47
C ILE A 5 56.53 29.25 -35.69
N VAL A 6 55.34 28.84 -35.25
CA VAL A 6 54.32 29.62 -34.53
C VAL A 6 53.30 30.35 -35.43
N LYS A 7 52.73 29.61 -36.39
CA LYS A 7 51.27 29.65 -36.55
C LYS A 7 50.68 28.82 -35.40
N ALA A 8 49.58 29.30 -34.81
CA ALA A 8 48.80 28.70 -33.72
C ALA A 8 49.18 29.09 -32.27
N ILE A 9 49.11 30.38 -31.95
CA ILE A 9 48.65 30.81 -30.60
C ILE A 9 47.72 32.01 -30.79
N HIS A 10 46.55 31.77 -31.38
CA HIS A 10 45.45 32.74 -31.40
C HIS A 10 44.12 31.99 -31.29
N SER A 11 43.99 31.16 -30.26
CA SER A 11 42.72 30.65 -29.74
C SER A 11 42.99 29.88 -28.44
N SER A 12 42.12 30.07 -27.46
CA SER A 12 42.07 29.33 -26.17
C SER A 12 42.74 29.95 -24.94
N LEU A 13 42.71 31.27 -24.80
CA LEU A 13 42.45 31.82 -23.46
C LEU A 13 40.95 31.68 -23.17
N ARG A 14 40.54 30.45 -22.83
CA ARG A 14 39.31 30.21 -22.06
C ARG A 14 39.49 30.98 -20.76
N SER A 15 38.73 32.05 -20.57
CA SER A 15 38.47 32.56 -19.24
C SER A 15 37.64 31.50 -18.51
N GLU A 16 38.31 30.53 -17.88
CA GLU A 16 37.71 29.73 -16.82
C GLU A 16 37.51 30.67 -15.63
N SER A 17 36.41 31.43 -15.68
CA SER A 17 35.84 32.00 -14.47
C SER A 17 35.52 30.82 -13.57
N LYS A 18 36.33 30.65 -12.51
CA LYS A 18 36.03 29.76 -11.40
C LYS A 18 34.58 30.06 -11.00
N LYS A 19 33.65 29.15 -11.30
CA LYS A 19 32.28 29.22 -10.78
C LYS A 19 32.39 29.14 -9.27
N TYR A 20 32.37 30.29 -8.61
CA TYR A 20 32.20 30.36 -7.19
C TYR A 20 30.83 29.76 -6.89
N CYS A 21 30.82 28.56 -6.32
CA CYS A 21 29.61 27.95 -5.81
C CYS A 21 29.16 28.77 -4.61
N ASP A 22 28.13 29.58 -4.81
CA ASP A 22 27.52 30.33 -3.72
C ASP A 22 26.92 29.31 -2.74
N ILE A 23 27.62 29.04 -1.64
CA ILE A 23 27.32 27.98 -0.67
C ILE A 23 25.90 28.15 -0.09
N ASN A 24 25.36 29.36 -0.17
CA ASN A 24 24.03 29.72 0.31
C ASN A 24 22.87 29.32 -0.63
N ASN A 25 23.16 28.82 -1.85
CA ASN A 25 22.15 28.50 -2.87
C ASN A 25 22.14 27.01 -3.26
N ILE A 26 22.20 26.12 -2.26
CA ILE A 26 22.08 24.68 -2.45
C ILE A 26 20.59 24.28 -2.39
N CYS A 27 20.13 23.55 -3.42
CA CYS A 27 18.78 23.03 -3.49
C CYS A 27 18.56 21.90 -2.47
N SER A 28 17.51 22.00 -1.66
CA SER A 28 17.20 21.00 -0.62
C SER A 28 16.62 19.68 -1.14
N VAL A 29 16.37 19.56 -2.44
CA VAL A 29 15.82 18.35 -3.06
C VAL A 29 16.90 17.53 -3.77
N CYS A 30 17.79 18.20 -4.50
CA CYS A 30 18.81 17.54 -5.33
C CYS A 30 20.26 17.81 -4.89
N GLU A 31 20.45 18.64 -3.85
CA GLU A 31 21.75 19.00 -3.26
C GLU A 31 22.73 19.70 -4.22
N LYS A 32 22.25 20.17 -5.37
CA LYS A 32 23.03 20.94 -6.34
C LYS A 32 22.88 22.44 -6.09
N SER A 33 23.92 23.19 -6.42
CA SER A 33 23.91 24.66 -6.39
C SER A 33 22.95 25.27 -7.41
N GLY A 34 22.65 26.55 -7.24
CA GLY A 34 21.91 27.36 -8.21
C GLY A 34 20.40 27.39 -7.96
N SER A 35 19.93 27.16 -6.73
CA SER A 35 18.52 27.33 -6.40
C SER A 35 18.04 28.78 -6.61
N GLU A 36 16.93 28.97 -7.32
CA GLU A 36 16.39 30.30 -7.65
C GLU A 36 15.13 30.67 -6.85
N VAL A 37 14.50 29.69 -6.20
CA VAL A 37 13.22 29.89 -5.49
C VAL A 37 13.24 29.26 -4.10
N GLN A 38 12.34 29.70 -3.23
CA GLN A 38 12.22 29.20 -1.86
C GLN A 38 10.88 28.48 -1.68
N CYS A 39 10.90 27.31 -1.05
CA CYS A 39 9.68 26.60 -0.70
C CYS A 39 8.83 27.41 0.28
N THR A 40 7.55 27.63 -0.04
CA THR A 40 6.63 28.38 0.82
C THR A 40 6.38 27.72 2.17
N ILE A 41 6.45 26.38 2.25
CA ILE A 41 6.19 25.58 3.46
C ILE A 41 7.42 25.49 4.36
N CYS A 42 8.52 24.90 3.88
CA CYS A 42 9.70 24.60 4.71
C CYS A 42 10.80 25.67 4.63
N LYS A 43 10.60 26.72 3.82
CA LYS A 43 11.53 27.85 3.65
C LYS A 43 12.92 27.45 3.15
N ARG A 44 13.09 26.24 2.59
CA ARG A 44 14.35 25.81 1.99
C ARG A 44 14.45 26.24 0.53
N ASN A 45 15.68 26.47 0.08
CA ASN A 45 15.96 26.83 -1.30
C ASN A 45 15.79 25.62 -2.22
N ILE A 46 15.17 25.81 -3.38
CA ILE A 46 14.92 24.77 -4.38
C ILE A 46 15.10 25.33 -5.79
N HIS A 47 15.36 24.45 -6.75
CA HIS A 47 15.27 24.79 -8.18
C HIS A 47 13.81 24.94 -8.59
N SER A 48 13.55 25.85 -9.52
CA SER A 48 12.20 26.06 -10.11
C SER A 48 11.78 24.97 -11.11
N ASP A 49 12.66 24.01 -11.38
CA ASP A 49 12.43 22.88 -12.29
C ASP A 49 11.80 21.67 -11.55
N ASN A 50 12.26 20.46 -11.85
CA ASN A 50 11.88 19.18 -11.24
C ASN A 50 12.01 19.12 -9.70
N CYS A 51 12.61 20.13 -9.05
CA CYS A 51 12.70 20.22 -7.59
C CYS A 51 11.51 20.93 -6.94
N SER A 52 10.66 21.59 -7.73
CA SER A 52 9.50 22.35 -7.26
C SER A 52 8.18 21.86 -7.85
N TYR A 53 7.11 22.19 -7.15
CA TYR A 53 5.73 22.01 -7.56
C TYR A 53 5.00 23.33 -7.35
N SER A 54 4.55 23.95 -8.45
CA SER A 54 3.81 25.21 -8.40
C SER A 54 2.32 24.93 -8.22
N ILE A 55 1.74 25.48 -7.15
CA ILE A 55 0.29 25.44 -6.93
C ILE A 55 -0.27 26.82 -7.25
N ASN A 56 -1.24 26.86 -8.18
CA ASN A 56 -1.96 28.09 -8.51
C ASN A 56 -3.18 28.19 -7.58
N ASN A 57 -3.09 29.03 -6.54
CA ASN A 57 -4.24 29.40 -5.72
C ASN A 57 -4.57 30.86 -5.97
N SER A 58 -5.70 31.13 -6.63
CA SER A 58 -6.41 32.42 -6.60
C SER A 58 -5.48 33.65 -6.54
N ASN A 59 -4.66 33.81 -7.59
CA ASN A 59 -3.74 34.92 -7.88
C ASN A 59 -2.30 34.87 -7.31
N ASP A 60 -1.98 33.94 -6.42
CA ASP A 60 -0.60 33.75 -5.93
C ASP A 60 -0.01 32.41 -6.39
N ILE A 61 1.24 32.44 -6.88
CA ILE A 61 2.01 31.25 -7.26
C ILE A 61 2.78 30.76 -6.03
N GLU A 62 2.32 29.67 -5.43
CA GLU A 62 3.06 29.02 -4.35
C GLU A 62 4.02 27.98 -4.90
N ASN A 63 5.32 28.18 -4.71
CA ASN A 63 6.35 27.19 -5.02
C ASN A 63 6.60 26.30 -3.80
N ILE A 64 6.28 25.01 -3.92
CA ILE A 64 6.48 24.02 -2.86
C ILE A 64 7.54 23.03 -3.31
N CYS A 65 8.42 22.57 -2.42
CA CYS A 65 9.39 21.55 -2.79
C CYS A 65 8.73 20.18 -2.95
N LEU A 66 9.34 19.32 -3.77
CA LEU A 66 8.85 17.97 -4.01
C LEU A 66 8.65 17.18 -2.70
N LEU A 67 9.52 17.36 -1.70
CA LEU A 67 9.43 16.69 -0.41
C LEU A 67 8.18 17.09 0.38
N CYS A 68 7.89 18.39 0.48
CA CYS A 68 6.69 18.89 1.16
C CYS A 68 5.41 18.47 0.45
N ASN A 69 5.41 18.48 -0.90
CA ASN A 69 4.28 17.99 -1.67
C ASN A 69 4.06 16.49 -1.44
N ASN A 70 5.12 15.68 -1.50
CA ASN A 70 5.06 14.25 -1.24
C ASN A 70 4.53 13.96 0.17
N GLU A 71 4.97 14.69 1.18
CA GLU A 71 4.47 14.54 2.55
C GLU A 71 2.95 14.79 2.62
N LYS A 72 2.46 15.85 1.97
CA LYS A 72 1.02 16.14 1.90
C LYS A 72 0.25 15.01 1.20
N GLN A 73 0.73 14.54 0.05
CA GLN A 73 0.10 13.46 -0.70
C GLN A 73 0.10 12.15 0.10
N ILE A 74 1.19 11.82 0.80
CA ILE A 74 1.28 10.63 1.66
C ILE A 74 0.23 10.71 2.78
N LYS A 75 0.05 11.86 3.43
CA LYS A 75 -0.97 12.02 4.47
C LYS A 75 -2.38 11.80 3.93
N VAL A 76 -2.71 12.40 2.80
CA VAL A 76 -4.02 12.22 2.13
C VAL A 76 -4.22 10.76 1.75
N ASN A 77 -3.25 10.15 1.07
CA ASN A 77 -3.32 8.76 0.62
C ASN A 77 -3.46 7.79 1.80
N ARG A 78 -2.81 8.03 2.94
CA ARG A 78 -2.96 7.20 4.15
C ARG A 78 -4.39 7.23 4.68
N ILE A 79 -4.98 8.42 4.79
CA ILE A 79 -6.36 8.58 5.27
C ILE A 79 -7.35 7.90 4.32
N GLU A 80 -7.19 8.14 3.01
CA GLU A 80 -8.06 7.50 2.01
C GLU A 80 -7.89 5.99 1.99
N SER A 81 -6.66 5.49 2.09
CA SER A 81 -6.37 4.05 2.11
C SER A 81 -7.02 3.38 3.30
N TYR A 82 -6.90 3.96 4.50
CA TYR A 82 -7.56 3.47 5.70
C TYR A 82 -9.09 3.43 5.53
N LYS A 83 -9.68 4.50 4.99
CA LYS A 83 -11.12 4.56 4.71
C LYS A 83 -11.55 3.46 3.73
N ARG A 84 -10.78 3.21 2.67
CA ARG A 84 -11.11 2.17 1.68
C ARG A 84 -10.95 0.76 2.26
N GLN A 85 -9.91 0.52 3.06
CA GLN A 85 -9.69 -0.76 3.74
C GLN A 85 -10.82 -1.09 4.73
N THR A 86 -11.27 -0.11 5.51
CA THR A 86 -12.40 -0.30 6.45
C THR A 86 -13.71 -0.60 5.72
N ILE A 87 -13.99 0.08 4.60
CA ILE A 87 -15.15 -0.23 3.75
C ILE A 87 -15.05 -1.65 3.17
N ALA A 88 -13.86 -2.04 2.67
CA ALA A 88 -13.65 -3.37 2.11
C ALA A 88 -13.86 -4.46 3.17
N ALA A 89 -13.28 -4.30 4.36
CA ALA A 89 -13.45 -5.23 5.48
C ALA A 89 -14.93 -5.38 5.88
N LYS A 90 -15.66 -4.26 5.98
CA LYS A 90 -17.10 -4.29 6.26
C LYS A 90 -17.88 -5.05 5.20
N LYS A 91 -17.61 -4.81 3.91
CA LYS A 91 -18.25 -5.55 2.81
C LYS A 91 -17.93 -7.04 2.84
N MET A 92 -16.70 -7.41 3.20
CA MET A 92 -16.31 -8.81 3.33
C MET A 92 -17.07 -9.51 4.46
N ALA A 93 -17.23 -8.85 5.61
CA ALA A 93 -18.03 -9.36 6.73
C ALA A 93 -19.51 -9.53 6.35
N GLU A 94 -20.13 -8.49 5.80
CA GLU A 94 -21.53 -8.53 5.33
C GLU A 94 -21.76 -9.62 4.27
N ASN A 95 -20.78 -9.85 3.39
CA ASN A 95 -20.86 -10.91 2.38
C ASN A 95 -20.70 -12.30 3.00
N SER A 96 -19.81 -12.46 3.97
CA SER A 96 -19.62 -13.69 4.72
C SER A 96 -20.89 -14.09 5.47
N GLU A 97 -21.53 -13.17 6.19
CA GLU A 97 -22.80 -13.39 6.89
C GLU A 97 -23.92 -13.83 5.93
N LYS A 98 -23.99 -13.27 4.72
CA LYS A 98 -24.97 -13.66 3.70
C LYS A 98 -24.73 -15.05 3.12
N LEU A 99 -23.47 -15.42 2.90
CA LEU A 99 -23.09 -16.72 2.36
C LEU A 99 -23.32 -17.83 3.39
N PHE A 100 -22.99 -17.54 4.65
CA PHE A 100 -22.97 -18.49 5.73
C PHE A 100 -24.10 -18.19 6.72
N LYS A 101 -25.34 -18.48 6.30
CA LYS A 101 -26.51 -18.36 7.17
C LYS A 101 -26.31 -19.16 8.46
N GLU A 102 -26.70 -18.58 9.59
CA GLU A 102 -26.65 -19.26 10.89
C GLU A 102 -27.37 -20.62 10.84
N LEU A 103 -26.82 -21.58 11.57
CA LEU A 103 -27.40 -22.91 11.71
C LEU A 103 -28.09 -23.03 13.06
N GLU A 104 -29.11 -23.88 13.12
CA GLU A 104 -29.82 -24.22 14.34
C GLU A 104 -29.46 -25.63 14.81
N VAL A 105 -29.65 -25.91 16.11
CA VAL A 105 -29.52 -27.27 16.63
C VAL A 105 -30.56 -28.15 15.96
N GLY A 106 -30.12 -29.27 15.39
CA GLY A 106 -30.95 -30.16 14.58
C GLY A 106 -30.76 -29.99 13.07
N ASP A 107 -30.01 -29.00 12.60
CA ASP A 107 -29.71 -28.86 11.18
C ASP A 107 -28.79 -29.99 10.69
N GLN A 108 -29.16 -30.59 9.56
CA GLN A 108 -28.32 -31.56 8.88
C GLN A 108 -27.25 -30.85 8.06
N ILE A 109 -26.00 -31.23 8.28
CA ILE A 109 -24.85 -30.61 7.64
C ILE A 109 -23.91 -31.65 7.02
N VAL A 110 -23.03 -31.14 6.17
CA VAL A 110 -21.91 -31.85 5.59
C VAL A 110 -20.64 -31.10 5.95
N LEU A 111 -19.68 -31.81 6.54
CA LEU A 111 -18.35 -31.30 6.89
C LEU A 111 -17.32 -31.88 5.91
N SER A 112 -16.59 -31.03 5.20
CA SER A 112 -15.54 -31.48 4.28
C SER A 112 -14.23 -31.81 5.02
N VAL A 113 -13.63 -32.96 4.69
CA VAL A 113 -12.38 -33.42 5.29
C VAL A 113 -11.19 -33.13 4.36
N PRO A 114 -10.11 -32.49 4.86
CA PRO A 114 -8.90 -32.27 4.08
C PRO A 114 -8.29 -33.57 3.54
N LYS A 115 -7.57 -33.50 2.42
CA LYS A 115 -6.94 -34.70 1.82
C LYS A 115 -5.86 -35.32 2.73
N VAL A 116 -5.18 -34.51 3.52
CA VAL A 116 -4.11 -34.97 4.42
C VAL A 116 -4.64 -35.84 5.56
N ASP A 117 -5.88 -35.60 5.97
CA ASP A 117 -6.55 -36.32 7.06
C ASP A 117 -7.36 -37.53 6.55
N ARG A 118 -7.39 -37.75 5.22
CA ARG A 118 -8.14 -38.83 4.58
C ARG A 118 -7.23 -39.97 4.16
N GLY A 119 -7.62 -41.19 4.55
CA GLY A 119 -7.11 -42.42 3.94
C GLY A 119 -7.56 -42.55 2.48
N PRO A 120 -6.92 -43.43 1.68
CA PRO A 120 -7.21 -43.58 0.25
C PRO A 120 -8.65 -43.94 -0.09
N LEU A 121 -9.38 -44.56 0.86
CA LEU A 121 -10.76 -45.01 0.68
C LEU A 121 -11.77 -44.17 1.49
N ASP A 122 -11.31 -43.14 2.21
CA ASP A 122 -12.18 -42.34 3.07
C ASP A 122 -13.01 -41.35 2.24
N SER A 123 -14.25 -41.12 2.66
CA SER A 123 -15.14 -40.17 2.01
C SER A 123 -14.59 -38.75 2.12
N GLN A 124 -14.90 -37.91 1.12
CA GLN A 124 -14.47 -36.51 1.15
C GLN A 124 -15.17 -35.69 2.20
N ASN A 125 -16.39 -36.10 2.56
CA ASN A 125 -17.23 -35.39 3.49
C ASN A 125 -17.82 -36.33 4.54
N ILE A 126 -18.14 -35.76 5.70
CA ILE A 126 -18.80 -36.40 6.82
C ILE A 126 -20.19 -35.76 6.95
N ASN A 127 -21.23 -36.59 6.98
CA ASN A 127 -22.59 -36.13 7.27
C ASN A 127 -22.77 -36.04 8.79
N GLY A 128 -23.47 -35.01 9.25
CA GLY A 128 -23.73 -34.82 10.67
C GLY A 128 -24.91 -33.91 10.95
N LEU A 129 -25.19 -33.74 12.22
CA LEU A 129 -26.22 -32.88 12.78
C LEU A 129 -25.58 -31.86 13.71
N VAL A 130 -26.06 -30.62 13.70
CA VAL A 130 -25.70 -29.65 14.74
C VAL A 130 -26.35 -30.08 16.06
N ILE A 131 -25.55 -30.34 17.10
CA ILE A 131 -26.05 -30.80 18.40
C ILE A 131 -25.92 -29.76 19.52
N ASP A 132 -24.99 -28.81 19.39
CA ASP A 132 -24.80 -27.71 20.34
C ASP A 132 -24.16 -26.51 19.61
N ILE A 133 -24.39 -25.30 20.12
CA ILE A 133 -23.88 -24.04 19.58
C ILE A 133 -23.38 -23.18 20.73
N ARG A 134 -22.13 -22.73 20.65
CA ARG A 134 -21.52 -21.86 21.69
C ARG A 134 -20.68 -20.79 21.06
N ASN A 135 -20.93 -19.52 21.38
CA ASN A 135 -20.13 -18.38 20.93
C ASN A 135 -19.85 -18.37 19.41
N GLY A 136 -20.81 -18.82 18.59
CA GLY A 136 -20.69 -18.86 17.13
C GLY A 136 -19.91 -20.06 16.56
N VAL A 137 -19.51 -21.03 17.38
CA VAL A 137 -18.98 -22.33 16.93
C VAL A 137 -19.97 -23.46 17.21
N TYR A 138 -19.88 -24.52 16.40
CA TYR A 138 -20.89 -25.58 16.32
C TYR A 138 -20.29 -26.92 16.71
N GLN A 139 -21.01 -27.69 17.51
CA GLN A 139 -20.66 -29.07 17.81
C GLN A 139 -21.48 -30.00 16.90
N ILE A 140 -20.80 -30.98 16.30
CA ILE A 140 -21.39 -31.86 15.30
C ILE A 140 -21.50 -33.28 15.84
N GLY A 141 -22.73 -33.81 15.81
CA GLY A 141 -23.02 -35.22 16.02
C GLY A 141 -23.03 -35.97 14.69
N THR A 142 -22.41 -37.14 14.65
CA THR A 142 -22.44 -38.06 13.50
C THR A 142 -23.04 -39.39 13.96
N GLU A 143 -23.35 -40.29 13.02
CA GLU A 143 -23.88 -41.63 13.35
C GLU A 143 -22.94 -42.44 14.27
N VAL A 144 -21.63 -42.21 14.17
CA VAL A 144 -20.61 -42.94 14.95
C VAL A 144 -20.23 -42.25 16.26
N GLY A 145 -20.73 -41.03 16.50
CA GLY A 145 -20.44 -40.26 17.71
C GLY A 145 -20.23 -38.77 17.44
N ILE A 146 -19.70 -38.07 18.44
CA ILE A 146 -19.55 -36.61 18.41
C ILE A 146 -18.15 -36.23 17.94
N ILE A 147 -18.05 -35.29 17.01
CA ILE A 147 -16.78 -34.70 16.61
C ILE A 147 -16.26 -33.88 17.79
N LYS A 148 -15.05 -34.22 18.27
CA LYS A 148 -14.45 -33.59 19.46
C LYS A 148 -14.20 -32.10 19.28
N ASN A 149 -13.89 -31.69 18.06
CA ASN A 149 -13.60 -30.31 17.72
C ASN A 149 -14.89 -29.54 17.46
N TRP A 150 -14.91 -28.29 17.90
CA TRP A 150 -15.94 -27.32 17.53
C TRP A 150 -15.61 -26.77 16.15
N CYS A 151 -16.60 -26.77 15.26
CA CYS A 151 -16.45 -26.35 13.87
C CYS A 151 -16.87 -24.89 13.73
N SER A 152 -16.19 -24.15 12.86
CA SER A 152 -16.63 -22.81 12.47
C SER A 152 -17.75 -22.91 11.44
N ARG A 153 -18.48 -21.81 11.23
CA ARG A 153 -19.61 -21.84 10.30
C ARG A 153 -19.15 -22.15 8.87
N GLU A 154 -18.00 -21.64 8.45
CA GLU A 154 -17.50 -21.71 7.07
C GLU A 154 -17.12 -23.14 6.65
N GLU A 155 -16.84 -24.01 7.62
CA GLU A 155 -16.49 -25.41 7.41
C GLU A 155 -17.72 -26.29 7.10
N LEU A 156 -18.91 -25.79 7.42
CA LEU A 156 -20.16 -26.55 7.39
C LEU A 156 -21.00 -26.19 6.17
N GLN A 157 -21.58 -27.19 5.51
CA GLN A 157 -22.55 -26.99 4.44
C GLN A 157 -23.90 -27.51 4.89
N LEU A 158 -24.93 -26.65 4.85
CA LEU A 158 -26.29 -27.06 5.19
C LEU A 158 -26.81 -28.00 4.08
N VAL A 159 -27.37 -29.13 4.48
CA VAL A 159 -28.09 -30.03 3.57
C VAL A 159 -29.55 -29.62 3.56
N SER A 160 -29.97 -28.96 2.48
CA SER A 160 -31.37 -28.59 2.24
C SER A 160 -32.23 -29.76 1.79
#